data_AF-A0A919FIL7-F1
#
_entry.id   AF-A0A919FIL7-F1
#
_cell.length_a   1.000
_cell.length_b   1.000
_cell.length_c   1.000
_cell.angle_alpha   90.00
_cell.angle_beta   90.00
_cell.angle_gamma   90.00
#
_symmetry.space_group_name_H-M   'P 1'
#
loop_
_entity.id
_entity.type
_entity.pdbx_description
1 polymer ?
#
loop_
_entity_poly.entity_id
_entity_poly.type
_entity_poly.pdbx_seq_one_letter_code
_entity_poly.pdbx_strand_id
1 'polypeptide(L)'
;MASLDELIDAGGLVPPGEPFDWEQAEDVLQLRIPQDYRALVDAGGAGLWFDYIRVYAPGEQYSDRNLLDSNGVFEDLQIFWDNELSTPPDDLPAGARLIAWASTGTGPVLYWLVEPGSSTDPYPIYVQNADGDAWERFGMTTTDFLRGVQQNTVRSAFFAEEFLDRAQTFRAYSA
;
A
#
# COMPACT_ATOMS: atom_id res chain seq x y z
N MET A 1 10.06 11.99 6.33
CA MET A 1 9.55 13.39 6.31
C MET A 1 9.89 14.09 5.00
N ALA A 2 11.14 14.18 4.55
CA ALA A 2 11.46 14.82 3.26
C ALA A 2 10.64 14.27 2.07
N SER A 3 10.55 12.94 1.93
CA SER A 3 9.73 12.31 0.87
C SER A 3 8.24 12.63 0.98
N LEU A 4 7.70 12.74 2.20
CA LEU A 4 6.30 13.11 2.44
C LEU A 4 6.04 14.54 1.96
N ASP A 5 6.86 15.50 2.38
CA ASP A 5 6.69 16.91 2.01
C ASP A 5 6.79 17.08 0.47
N GLU A 6 7.74 16.39 -0.16
CA GLU A 6 7.87 16.39 -1.63
C GLU A 6 6.65 15.78 -2.35
N LEU A 7 6.06 14.72 -1.80
CA LEU A 7 4.84 14.11 -2.35
C LEU A 7 3.63 15.02 -2.16
N ILE A 8 3.51 15.70 -1.01
CA ILE A 8 2.46 16.70 -0.75
C ILE A 8 2.54 17.82 -1.78
N ASP A 9 3.73 18.41 -1.95
CA ASP A 9 3.95 19.50 -2.89
C ASP A 9 3.75 19.08 -4.34
N ALA A 10 4.32 17.94 -4.75
CA ALA A 10 4.24 17.46 -6.13
C ALA A 10 2.82 16.97 -6.51
N GLY A 11 2.08 16.43 -5.55
CA GLY A 11 0.70 15.98 -5.74
C GLY A 11 -0.33 17.09 -5.60
N GLY A 12 0.06 18.26 -5.06
CA GLY A 12 -0.87 19.33 -4.70
C GLY A 12 -1.95 18.83 -3.74
N LEU A 13 -1.55 18.01 -2.77
CA LEU A 13 -2.48 17.30 -1.90
C LEU A 13 -3.28 18.27 -1.04
N VAL A 14 -4.55 17.95 -0.83
CA VAL A 14 -5.47 18.74 0.00
C VAL A 14 -6.03 17.81 1.06
N PRO A 15 -5.88 18.13 2.36
CA PRO A 15 -6.44 17.33 3.43
C PRO A 15 -7.94 17.10 3.26
N PRO A 16 -8.45 15.90 3.60
CA PRO A 16 -9.87 15.62 3.54
C PRO A 16 -10.66 16.53 4.49
N GLY A 17 -11.94 16.72 4.18
CA GLY A 17 -12.82 17.57 5.00
C GLY A 17 -13.08 17.02 6.40
N GLU A 18 -12.95 15.70 6.57
CA GLU A 18 -13.09 15.01 7.86
C GLU A 18 -11.84 14.16 8.12
N PRO A 19 -11.32 14.15 9.36
CA PRO A 19 -10.17 13.32 9.71
C PRO A 19 -10.55 11.84 9.75
N PHE A 20 -9.58 10.97 9.45
CA PHE A 20 -9.77 9.53 9.57
C PHE A 20 -9.71 9.07 11.04
N ASP A 21 -10.51 8.05 11.37
CA ASP A 21 -10.46 7.38 12.66
C ASP A 21 -9.34 6.33 12.66
N TRP A 22 -8.11 6.80 12.91
CA TRP A 22 -6.94 5.95 12.94
C TRP A 22 -6.92 4.97 14.13
N GLU A 23 -7.58 5.32 15.24
CA GLU A 23 -7.68 4.42 16.39
C GLU A 23 -8.53 3.21 16.00
N GLN A 24 -9.68 3.43 15.37
CA GLN A 24 -10.49 2.37 14.79
C GLN A 24 -9.70 1.56 13.74
N ALA A 25 -8.93 2.20 12.87
CA ALA A 25 -8.16 1.49 11.86
C ALA A 25 -7.07 0.58 12.47
N GLU A 26 -6.33 1.08 13.46
CA GLU A 26 -5.34 0.30 14.21
C GLU A 26 -6.00 -0.87 14.96
N ASP A 27 -7.18 -0.65 15.55
CA ASP A 27 -7.95 -1.68 16.25
C ASP A 27 -8.49 -2.74 15.29
N VAL A 28 -9.06 -2.36 14.14
CA VAL A 28 -9.58 -3.32 13.16
C VAL A 28 -8.44 -4.16 12.57
N LEU A 29 -7.35 -3.51 12.19
CA LEU A 29 -6.23 -4.17 11.51
C LEU A 29 -5.23 -4.79 12.49
N GLN A 30 -5.38 -4.55 13.80
CA GLN A 30 -4.52 -5.07 14.86
C GLN A 30 -3.02 -4.79 14.59
N LEU A 31 -2.69 -3.60 14.07
CA LEU A 31 -1.32 -3.12 13.90
C LEU A 31 -1.24 -1.63 14.24
N ARG A 32 -0.01 -1.13 14.42
CA ARG A 32 0.25 0.31 14.38
C ARG A 32 0.38 0.72 12.93
N ILE A 33 -0.38 1.69 12.45
CA ILE A 33 -0.27 2.14 11.05
C ILE A 33 1.05 2.90 10.89
N PRO A 34 1.85 2.67 9.81
CA PRO A 34 3.06 3.44 9.56
C PRO A 34 2.80 4.95 9.59
N GLN A 35 3.65 5.68 10.31
CA GLN A 35 3.46 7.11 10.55
C GLN A 35 3.49 7.89 9.24
N ASP A 36 4.36 7.49 8.31
CA ASP A 36 4.53 8.15 7.02
C ASP A 36 3.30 7.96 6.11
N TYR A 37 2.72 6.75 6.10
CA TYR A 37 1.48 6.46 5.39
C TYR A 37 0.32 7.24 5.98
N ARG A 38 0.16 7.22 7.31
CA ARG A 38 -0.88 7.97 7.99
C ARG A 38 -0.80 9.46 7.64
N ALA A 39 0.40 10.04 7.71
CA ALA A 39 0.61 11.44 7.40
C ALA A 39 0.33 11.77 5.92
N LEU A 40 0.68 10.86 5.00
CA LEU A 40 0.35 10.99 3.57
C LEU A 40 -1.17 10.99 3.35
N VAL A 41 -1.88 10.05 3.96
CA VAL A 41 -3.34 9.92 3.82
C VAL A 41 -4.07 11.08 4.49
N ASP A 42 -3.65 11.52 5.69
CA ASP A 42 -4.16 12.72 6.36
C ASP A 42 -3.93 14.00 5.54
N ALA A 43 -2.88 14.05 4.72
CA ALA A 43 -2.64 15.15 3.78
C ALA A 43 -3.52 15.09 2.51
N GLY A 44 -4.33 14.04 2.35
CA GLY A 44 -5.17 13.81 1.16
C GLY A 44 -4.52 12.91 0.10
N GLY A 45 -3.49 12.15 0.47
CA GLY A 45 -2.75 11.28 -0.45
C GLY A 45 -3.39 9.91 -0.73
N ALA A 46 -4.57 9.63 -0.17
CA ALA A 46 -5.36 8.48 -0.63
C ALA A 46 -5.98 8.77 -1.99
N GLY A 47 -5.68 7.94 -2.97
CA GLY A 47 -6.02 8.22 -4.37
C GLY A 47 -5.13 7.44 -5.33
N LEU A 48 -5.10 7.90 -6.57
CA LEU A 48 -4.34 7.29 -7.64
C LEU A 48 -3.05 8.09 -7.90
N TRP A 49 -1.91 7.45 -7.61
CA TRP A 49 -0.57 7.96 -7.87
C TRP A 49 -0.06 7.45 -9.22
N PHE A 50 0.56 8.33 -10.00
CA PHE A 50 1.15 7.99 -11.30
C PHE A 50 0.15 7.36 -12.29
N ASP A 51 -1.13 7.72 -12.15
CA ASP A 51 -2.31 7.11 -12.79
C ASP A 51 -2.39 5.56 -12.68
N TYR A 52 -1.66 4.97 -11.73
CA TYR A 52 -1.42 3.53 -11.67
C TYR A 52 -1.60 2.93 -10.26
N ILE A 53 -0.91 3.50 -9.26
CA ILE A 53 -0.90 2.97 -7.89
C ILE A 53 -2.06 3.59 -7.11
N ARG A 54 -3.03 2.76 -6.70
CA ARG A 54 -4.17 3.14 -5.88
C ARG A 54 -3.82 2.97 -4.41
N VAL A 55 -3.64 4.07 -3.71
CA VAL A 55 -3.40 4.11 -2.25
C VAL A 55 -4.73 4.07 -1.53
N TYR A 56 -4.85 3.17 -0.55
CA TYR A 56 -6.11 2.92 0.15
C TYR A 56 -6.41 3.98 1.20
N ALA A 57 -7.68 4.12 1.57
CA ALA A 57 -8.12 4.92 2.71
C ALA A 57 -8.87 4.02 3.70
N PRO A 58 -8.77 4.27 5.02
CA PRO A 58 -9.65 3.58 5.96
C PRO A 58 -11.09 4.03 5.75
N GLY A 59 -12.02 3.07 5.64
CA GLY A 59 -13.45 3.35 5.53
C GLY A 59 -13.91 3.79 4.13
N GLU A 60 -13.13 3.50 3.08
CA GLU A 60 -13.57 3.73 1.71
C GLU A 60 -14.81 2.88 1.38
N GLN A 61 -15.76 3.42 0.63
CA GLN A 61 -16.98 2.78 0.16
C GLN A 61 -16.72 1.57 -0.74
N TYR A 62 -15.62 1.58 -1.51
CA TYR A 62 -15.25 0.49 -2.39
C TYR A 62 -14.21 -0.40 -1.73
N SER A 63 -14.54 -1.68 -1.58
CA SER A 63 -13.70 -2.66 -0.90
C SER A 63 -12.34 -2.87 -1.57
N ASP A 64 -12.24 -2.61 -2.88
CA ASP A 64 -10.97 -2.69 -3.63
C ASP A 64 -10.00 -1.53 -3.33
N ARG A 65 -10.39 -0.59 -2.46
CA ARG A 65 -9.62 0.59 -2.05
C ARG A 65 -9.71 0.90 -0.55
N ASN A 66 -10.36 0.02 0.21
CA ASN A 66 -10.57 0.20 1.64
C ASN A 66 -9.47 -0.49 2.43
N LEU A 67 -8.71 0.29 3.19
CA LEU A 67 -7.63 -0.23 4.02
C LEU A 67 -8.13 -1.23 5.08
N LEU A 68 -9.35 -1.03 5.59
CA LEU A 68 -9.92 -1.85 6.67
C LEU A 68 -10.24 -3.29 6.23
N ASP A 69 -10.39 -3.52 4.93
CA ASP A 69 -10.69 -4.86 4.37
C ASP A 69 -9.42 -5.73 4.25
N SER A 70 -8.25 -5.17 4.53
CA SER A 70 -6.98 -5.84 4.31
C SER A 70 -6.78 -7.14 5.10
N ASN A 71 -7.39 -7.30 6.28
CA ASN A 71 -7.32 -8.59 6.98
C ASN A 71 -8.00 -9.70 6.16
N GLY A 72 -9.15 -9.41 5.55
CA GLY A 72 -9.84 -10.35 4.66
C GLY A 72 -9.03 -10.65 3.40
N VAL A 73 -8.37 -9.63 2.84
CA VAL A 73 -7.43 -9.82 1.71
C VAL A 73 -6.31 -10.81 2.07
N PHE A 74 -5.80 -10.75 3.31
CA PHE A 74 -4.79 -11.69 3.78
C PHE A 74 -5.35 -13.10 4.00
N GLU A 75 -6.56 -13.22 4.56
CA GLU A 75 -7.26 -14.51 4.70
C GLU A 75 -7.48 -15.18 3.33
N ASP A 76 -7.87 -14.40 2.31
CA ASP A 76 -8.02 -14.88 0.94
C ASP A 76 -6.69 -15.37 0.34
N LEU A 77 -5.57 -14.67 0.59
CA LEU A 77 -4.24 -15.14 0.20
C LEU A 77 -3.91 -16.49 0.83
N GLN A 78 -4.19 -16.67 2.13
CA GLN A 78 -3.95 -17.93 2.81
C GLN A 78 -4.78 -19.07 2.20
N ILE A 79 -6.05 -18.82 1.88
CA ILE A 79 -6.89 -19.78 1.17
C ILE A 79 -6.30 -20.11 -0.20
N PHE A 80 -5.80 -19.13 -0.95
CA PHE A 80 -5.18 -19.38 -2.25
C PHE A 80 -3.88 -20.19 -2.13
N TRP A 81 -3.07 -19.97 -1.10
CA TRP A 81 -1.88 -20.77 -0.84
C TRP A 81 -2.23 -22.22 -0.50
N ASP A 82 -3.22 -22.43 0.37
CA ASP A 82 -3.67 -23.77 0.77
C ASP A 82 -4.27 -24.58 -0.39
N ASN A 83 -4.81 -23.90 -1.40
CA ASN A 83 -5.38 -24.50 -2.61
C ASN A 83 -4.41 -24.50 -3.80
N GLU A 84 -3.14 -24.14 -3.61
CA GLU A 84 -2.11 -24.07 -4.66
C GLU A 84 -2.51 -23.15 -5.84
N LEU A 85 -3.35 -22.14 -5.59
CA LEU A 85 -3.78 -21.13 -6.58
C LEU A 85 -2.84 -19.93 -6.64
N SER A 86 -2.00 -19.75 -5.63
CA SER A 86 -0.92 -18.77 -5.55
C SER A 86 0.17 -19.30 -4.60
N THR A 87 1.29 -18.61 -4.45
CA THR A 87 2.37 -19.03 -3.54
C THR A 87 2.71 -17.94 -2.52
N PRO A 88 3.01 -18.29 -1.27
CA PRO A 88 3.50 -17.31 -0.30
C PRO A 88 4.91 -16.84 -0.66
N PRO A 89 5.37 -15.69 -0.15
CA PRO A 89 6.78 -15.34 -0.23
C PRO A 89 7.65 -16.37 0.49
N ASP A 90 8.78 -16.75 -0.13
CA ASP A 90 9.71 -17.75 0.44
C ASP A 90 10.27 -17.35 1.81
N ASP A 91 10.38 -16.06 2.08
CA ASP A 91 10.92 -15.49 3.30
C ASP A 91 9.85 -15.01 4.29
N LEU A 92 8.58 -15.40 4.08
CA LEU A 92 7.47 -15.03 4.97
C LEU A 92 7.63 -15.65 6.37
N PRO A 93 7.84 -14.84 7.43
CA PRO A 93 7.98 -15.37 8.78
C PRO A 93 6.68 -16.02 9.28
N ALA A 94 6.81 -17.07 10.09
CA ALA A 94 5.65 -17.73 10.69
C ALA A 94 4.82 -16.76 11.54
N GLY A 95 3.51 -16.69 11.26
CA GLY A 95 2.58 -15.80 11.94
C GLY A 95 2.60 -14.35 11.45
N ALA A 96 3.46 -13.99 10.49
CA ALA A 96 3.40 -12.68 9.85
C ALA A 96 2.11 -12.52 9.04
N ARG A 97 1.68 -11.26 8.89
CA ARG A 97 0.53 -10.87 8.09
C ARG A 97 0.96 -9.92 6.99
N LEU A 98 0.30 -10.02 5.84
CA LEU A 98 0.46 -9.08 4.73
C LEU A 98 -0.74 -8.14 4.70
N ILE A 99 -0.51 -6.86 5.04
CA ILE A 99 -1.56 -5.85 5.08
C ILE A 99 -1.51 -5.02 3.81
N ALA A 100 -2.47 -5.22 2.91
CA ALA A 100 -2.61 -4.49 1.66
C ALA A 100 -2.90 -3.01 1.92
N TRP A 101 -2.06 -2.14 1.37
CA TRP A 101 -2.20 -0.67 1.50
C TRP A 101 -2.33 0.02 0.14
N ALA A 102 -2.01 -0.70 -0.94
CA ALA A 102 -2.26 -0.24 -2.29
C ALA A 102 -2.42 -1.41 -3.25
N SER A 103 -3.03 -1.13 -4.39
CA SER A 103 -3.01 -2.00 -5.57
C SER A 103 -2.70 -1.21 -6.81
N THR A 104 -2.39 -1.94 -7.88
CA THR A 104 -2.32 -1.38 -9.22
C THR A 104 -3.60 -1.76 -9.97
N GLY A 105 -4.00 -0.95 -10.94
CA GLY A 105 -5.14 -1.26 -11.81
C GLY A 105 -4.95 -2.50 -12.71
N THR A 106 -3.81 -3.18 -12.62
CA THR A 106 -3.39 -4.26 -13.53
C THR A 106 -3.05 -5.57 -12.82
N GLY A 107 -3.40 -5.72 -11.54
CA GLY A 107 -3.22 -6.98 -10.81
C GLY A 107 -2.26 -6.87 -9.62
N PRO A 108 -1.02 -6.35 -9.75
CA PRO A 108 -0.11 -6.26 -8.63
C PRO A 108 -0.69 -5.54 -7.41
N VAL A 109 -0.45 -6.09 -6.23
CA VAL A 109 -0.90 -5.55 -4.93
C VAL A 109 0.30 -5.33 -4.02
N LEU A 110 0.26 -4.25 -3.24
CA LEU A 110 1.32 -3.83 -2.34
C LEU A 110 0.88 -4.00 -0.89
N TYR A 111 1.75 -4.62 -0.10
CA TYR A 111 1.48 -5.04 1.27
C TYR A 111 2.56 -4.52 2.22
N TRP A 112 2.19 -4.28 3.47
CA TRP A 112 3.15 -4.22 4.58
C TRP A 112 3.31 -5.62 5.18
N LEU A 113 4.55 -6.03 5.42
CA LEU A 113 4.85 -7.24 6.20
C LEU A 113 4.82 -6.91 7.69
N VAL A 114 3.79 -7.39 8.38
CA VAL A 114 3.59 -7.18 9.81
C VAL A 114 3.91 -8.46 10.57
N GLU A 115 5.06 -8.49 11.23
CA GLU A 115 5.48 -9.63 12.06
C GLU A 115 4.79 -9.63 13.43
N PRO A 116 4.58 -10.82 14.05
CA PRO A 116 3.99 -10.92 15.39
C PRO A 116 4.76 -10.10 16.42
N GLY A 117 4.07 -9.25 17.17
CA GLY A 117 4.67 -8.41 18.20
C GLY A 117 5.55 -7.28 17.68
N SER A 118 5.61 -7.07 16.35
CA SER A 118 6.31 -5.93 15.77
C SER A 118 5.55 -4.63 16.04
N SER A 119 6.23 -3.70 16.71
CA SER A 119 5.82 -2.30 16.83
C SER A 119 6.73 -1.37 16.02
N THR A 120 7.57 -1.93 15.14
CA THR A 120 8.63 -1.18 14.45
C THR A 120 8.14 -0.67 13.10
N ASP A 121 7.90 0.64 13.03
CA ASP A 121 7.85 1.42 11.80
C ASP A 121 9.29 1.69 11.31
N PRO A 122 9.64 1.44 10.04
CA PRO A 122 8.76 0.98 8.95
C PRO A 122 8.64 -0.54 8.80
N TYR A 123 7.47 -0.98 8.34
CA TYR A 123 7.27 -2.34 7.85
C TYR A 123 7.84 -2.49 6.43
N PRO A 124 8.53 -3.60 6.11
CA PRO A 124 8.91 -3.91 4.75
C PRO A 124 7.70 -3.97 3.82
N ILE A 125 7.86 -3.45 2.61
CA ILE A 125 6.84 -3.49 1.57
C ILE A 125 7.03 -4.74 0.71
N TYR A 126 5.96 -5.50 0.51
CA TYR A 126 5.91 -6.60 -0.44
C TYR A 126 5.04 -6.21 -1.64
N VAL A 127 5.48 -6.56 -2.84
CA VAL A 127 4.68 -6.43 -4.06
C VAL A 127 4.44 -7.83 -4.60
N GLN A 128 3.17 -8.22 -4.73
CA GLN A 128 2.77 -9.45 -5.41
C GLN A 128 2.57 -9.15 -6.90
N ASN A 129 2.99 -10.04 -7.79
CA ASN A 129 2.64 -9.94 -9.20
C ASN A 129 1.15 -10.23 -9.47
N ALA A 130 0.70 -9.99 -10.71
CA ALA A 130 -0.69 -10.23 -11.10
C ALA A 130 -1.12 -11.70 -11.01
N ASP A 131 -0.20 -12.63 -11.23
CA ASP A 131 -0.46 -14.08 -11.23
C ASP A 131 -0.46 -14.68 -9.82
N GLY A 132 0.01 -13.92 -8.82
CA GLY A 132 0.01 -14.32 -7.42
C GLY A 132 1.16 -15.24 -7.00
N ASP A 133 2.07 -15.60 -7.91
CA ASP A 133 3.12 -16.60 -7.70
C ASP A 133 4.53 -16.01 -7.50
N ALA A 134 4.69 -14.68 -7.58
CA ALA A 134 5.96 -14.02 -7.42
C ALA A 134 5.88 -12.76 -6.54
N TRP A 135 6.96 -12.51 -5.80
CA TRP A 135 7.04 -11.46 -4.78
C TRP A 135 8.33 -10.65 -4.89
N GLU A 136 8.22 -9.35 -4.66
CA GLU A 136 9.36 -8.43 -4.47
C GLU A 136 9.27 -7.78 -3.09
N ARG A 137 10.44 -7.53 -2.48
CA ARG A 137 10.55 -6.95 -1.14
C ARG A 137 11.34 -5.65 -1.17
N PHE A 138 10.81 -4.63 -0.51
CA PHE A 138 11.44 -3.31 -0.36
C PHE A 138 11.52 -2.93 1.13
N GLY A 139 12.73 -2.68 1.63
CA GLY A 139 12.98 -2.27 3.01
C GLY A 139 12.97 -0.75 3.20
N MET A 140 11.87 -0.09 2.86
CA MET A 140 11.74 1.38 2.93
C MET A 140 10.33 1.77 3.39
N THR A 141 10.15 3.06 3.72
CA THR A 141 8.83 3.61 4.08
C THR A 141 7.90 3.68 2.86
N THR A 142 6.60 3.84 3.10
CA THR A 142 5.60 3.96 2.01
C THR A 142 5.82 5.20 1.17
N THR A 143 6.12 6.33 1.82
CA THR A 143 6.42 7.61 1.18
C THR A 143 7.75 7.55 0.42
N ASP A 144 8.78 6.89 0.94
CA ASP A 144 10.04 6.69 0.20
C ASP A 144 9.84 5.78 -1.02
N PHE A 145 8.99 4.75 -0.93
CA PHE A 145 8.64 3.89 -2.06
C PHE A 145 7.96 4.70 -3.17
N LEU A 146 6.89 5.42 -2.85
CA LEU A 146 6.18 6.26 -3.83
C LEU A 146 7.10 7.32 -4.44
N ARG A 147 7.94 7.94 -3.61
CA ARG A 147 8.89 8.94 -4.09
C ARG A 147 9.95 8.33 -5.00
N GLY A 148 10.45 7.15 -4.66
CA GLY A 148 11.39 6.40 -5.49
C GLY A 148 10.79 6.00 -6.83
N VAL A 149 9.52 5.61 -6.87
CA VAL A 149 8.79 5.33 -8.12
C VAL A 149 8.70 6.59 -8.96
N GLN A 150 8.33 7.73 -8.37
CA GLN A 150 8.25 9.03 -9.05
C GLN A 150 9.59 9.45 -9.67
N GLN A 151 10.69 9.26 -8.93
CA GLN A 151 12.05 9.58 -9.38
C GLN A 151 12.67 8.51 -10.27
N ASN A 152 11.97 7.39 -10.50
CA ASN A 152 12.47 6.21 -11.19
C ASN A 152 13.73 5.59 -10.56
N THR A 153 13.93 5.78 -9.25
CA THR A 153 15.00 5.16 -8.45
C THR A 153 14.53 3.85 -7.80
N VAL A 154 13.22 3.66 -7.66
CA VAL A 154 12.58 2.40 -7.28
C VAL A 154 11.78 1.89 -8.47
N ARG A 155 11.99 0.62 -8.82
CA ARG A 155 11.31 -0.06 -9.92
C ARG A 155 10.93 -1.47 -9.46
N SER A 156 9.67 -1.82 -9.69
CA SER A 156 9.18 -3.19 -9.52
C SER A 156 9.18 -3.88 -10.87
N ALA A 157 9.67 -5.12 -10.95
CA ALA A 157 9.57 -5.92 -12.17
C ALA A 157 8.12 -6.30 -12.51
N PHE A 158 7.19 -6.15 -11.56
CA PHE A 158 5.78 -6.50 -11.73
C PHE A 158 4.91 -5.33 -12.18
N PHE A 159 5.43 -4.11 -12.18
CA PHE A 159 4.70 -2.96 -12.68
C PHE A 159 4.72 -2.94 -14.21
N ALA A 160 3.54 -2.75 -14.79
CA ALA A 160 3.38 -2.51 -16.21
C ALA A 160 3.76 -1.05 -16.52
N GLU A 161 5.03 -0.83 -16.86
CA GLU A 161 5.63 0.48 -17.10
C GLU A 161 4.89 1.31 -18.17
N GLU A 162 4.17 0.66 -19.09
CA GLU A 162 3.34 1.34 -20.09
C GLU A 162 2.12 2.06 -19.50
N PHE A 163 1.66 1.67 -18.32
CA PHE A 163 0.54 2.30 -17.61
C PHE A 163 1.00 3.24 -16.49
N LEU A 164 2.29 3.25 -16.17
CA LEU A 164 2.86 4.04 -15.08
C LEU A 164 3.23 5.45 -15.58
N ASP A 165 2.30 6.40 -15.44
CA ASP A 165 2.49 7.79 -15.84
C ASP A 165 3.07 8.63 -14.69
N ARG A 166 4.39 8.71 -14.61
CA ARG A 166 5.10 9.50 -13.60
C ARG A 166 4.92 11.02 -13.77
N ALA A 167 4.43 11.49 -14.93
CA ALA A 167 4.11 12.91 -15.13
C ALA A 167 2.78 13.31 -14.48
N GLN A 168 1.84 12.36 -14.39
CA GLN A 168 0.60 12.51 -13.64
C GLN A 168 0.82 12.10 -12.17
N THR A 169 1.36 13.01 -11.34
CA THR A 169 1.76 12.67 -9.96
C THR A 169 0.63 12.07 -9.12
N PHE A 170 -0.53 12.73 -9.06
CA PHE A 170 -1.62 12.32 -8.18
C PHE A 170 -3.00 12.72 -8.71
N ARG A 171 -4.01 11.90 -8.40
CA ARG A 171 -5.43 12.19 -8.58
C ARG A 171 -6.20 11.64 -7.38
N ALA A 172 -6.92 12.50 -6.67
CA ALA A 172 -7.81 12.07 -5.60
C ALA A 172 -8.92 11.15 -6.15
N TYR A 173 -9.42 10.23 -5.33
CA TYR A 173 -10.63 9.49 -5.69
C TYR A 173 -11.78 10.46 -5.94
N SER A 174 -12.52 10.25 -7.02
CA SER A 174 -13.73 11.02 -7.29
C SER A 174 -14.75 10.75 -6.18
N ALA A 175 -15.21 11.81 -5.52
CA ALA A 175 -16.36 11.77 -4.63
C ALA A 175 -17.66 11.44 -5.37
#